data_AF-A0A3D0X1Q2-F1
#
_entry.id   AF-A0A3D0X1Q2-F1
#
_cell.length_a   1.000
_cell.length_b   1.000
_cell.length_c   1.000
_cell.angle_alpha   90.00
_cell.angle_beta   90.00
_cell.angle_gamma   90.00
#
_symmetry.space_group_name_H-M   'P 1'
#
loop_
_entity.id
_entity.type
_entity.pdbx_description
1 polymer ?
#
loop_
_entity_poly.entity_id
_entity_poly.type
_entity_poly.pdbx_seq_one_letter_code
_entity_poly.pdbx_strand_id
1 'polypeptide(L)'
;PQNVIAPIGTRIADVIAFAGGYSVEPAKILMGGPMMGLAVPDDQIPILKQNNGILAFGEKEARISAPTACIRCGRCVAGCPMSLIPTKLERYARAGNRGMLNELSVLDCIECGTCAYNCPAHRPLVQAIRLGKSIVKGGAKKHG
;
A
#
# COMPACT_ATOMS: atom_id res chain seq x y z
N PRO A 1 -4.68 21.81 3.97
CA PRO A 1 -3.70 20.84 4.53
C PRO A 1 -2.59 21.61 5.24
N GLN A 2 -2.20 21.20 6.44
CA GLN A 2 -1.17 21.89 7.22
C GLN A 2 -0.39 20.90 8.10
N ASN A 3 0.79 21.32 8.55
CA ASN A 3 1.57 20.59 9.54
C ASN A 3 1.13 21.02 10.95
N VAL A 4 1.00 20.06 11.86
CA VAL A 4 0.51 20.29 13.22
C VAL A 4 1.46 19.64 14.22
N ILE A 5 1.73 20.32 15.34
CA ILE A 5 2.42 19.74 16.49
C ILE A 5 1.36 19.33 17.50
N ALA A 6 1.28 18.03 17.79
CA ALA A 6 0.30 17.48 18.74
C ALA A 6 0.97 16.45 19.66
N PRO A 7 0.51 16.31 20.91
CA PRO A 7 0.96 15.25 21.82
C PRO A 7 0.73 13.85 21.24
N ILE A 8 1.66 12.93 21.48
CA ILE A 8 1.44 11.52 21.17
C ILE A 8 0.26 11.03 22.03
N GLY A 9 -0.71 10.38 21.42
CA GLY A 9 -1.96 9.98 22.09
C GLY A 9 -3.16 10.86 21.79
N THR A 10 -2.98 12.06 21.19
CA THR A 10 -4.12 12.89 20.75
C THR A 10 -4.94 12.15 19.69
N ARG A 11 -6.28 12.20 19.78
CA ARG A 11 -7.14 11.54 18.78
C ARG A 11 -7.02 12.21 17.43
N ILE A 12 -7.17 11.41 16.36
CA ILE A 12 -7.17 11.92 14.99
C ILE A 12 -8.27 12.98 14.81
N ALA A 13 -9.45 12.76 15.38
CA ALA A 13 -10.57 13.70 15.35
C ALA A 13 -10.19 15.09 15.87
N ASP A 14 -9.47 15.15 17.00
CA ASP A 14 -9.07 16.41 17.64
C ASP A 14 -8.03 17.15 16.79
N VAL A 15 -7.08 16.41 16.19
CA VAL A 15 -6.07 16.98 15.27
C VAL A 15 -6.72 17.55 14.01
N ILE A 16 -7.72 16.84 13.46
CA ILE A 16 -8.42 17.28 12.25
C ILE A 16 -9.32 18.47 12.56
N ALA A 17 -10.03 18.47 13.69
CA ALA A 17 -10.80 19.62 14.14
C ALA A 17 -9.90 20.87 14.30
N PHE A 18 -8.72 20.72 14.91
CA PHE A 18 -7.73 21.79 14.98
C PHE A 18 -7.26 22.26 13.59
N ALA A 19 -7.19 21.37 12.61
CA ALA A 19 -6.79 21.69 11.24
C ALA A 19 -7.89 22.32 10.36
N GLY A 20 -9.07 22.59 10.93
CA GLY A 20 -10.20 23.18 10.22
C GLY A 20 -11.30 22.19 9.83
N GLY A 21 -11.24 20.95 10.35
CA GLY A 21 -12.24 19.92 10.12
C GLY A 21 -12.13 19.24 8.76
N TYR A 22 -13.11 18.38 8.46
CA TYR A 22 -13.23 17.74 7.16
C TYR A 22 -14.00 18.61 6.16
N SER A 23 -13.56 18.64 4.91
CA SER A 23 -14.31 19.31 3.83
C SER A 23 -15.56 18.53 3.41
N VAL A 24 -15.53 17.21 3.55
CA VAL A 24 -16.61 16.25 3.30
C VAL A 24 -16.49 15.10 4.29
N GLU A 25 -17.58 14.36 4.51
CA GLU A 25 -17.54 13.18 5.37
C GLU A 25 -16.46 12.18 4.87
N PRO A 26 -15.50 11.80 5.73
CA PRO A 26 -14.41 10.93 5.33
C PRO A 26 -14.91 9.50 5.13
N ALA A 27 -14.76 8.97 3.92
CA ALA A 27 -15.04 7.57 3.63
C ALA A 27 -13.87 6.66 4.01
N LYS A 28 -12.64 7.21 4.04
CA LYS A 28 -11.43 6.47 4.40
C LYS A 28 -10.39 7.39 5.02
N ILE A 29 -9.84 6.96 6.16
CA ILE A 29 -8.75 7.65 6.83
C ILE A 29 -7.49 6.77 6.75
N LEU A 30 -6.39 7.34 6.28
CA LEU A 30 -5.07 6.73 6.32
C LEU A 30 -4.21 7.39 7.39
N MET A 31 -3.66 6.56 8.26
CA MET A 31 -2.58 6.89 9.18
C MET A 31 -1.25 6.65 8.45
N GLY A 32 -0.66 7.73 7.94
CA GLY A 32 0.60 7.75 7.20
C GLY A 32 0.50 8.37 5.80
N GLY A 33 1.44 8.02 4.92
CA GLY A 33 1.45 8.51 3.54
C GLY A 33 0.43 7.81 2.62
N PRO A 34 0.17 8.33 1.41
CA PRO A 34 -0.87 7.80 0.51
C PRO A 34 -0.59 6.36 0.02
N MET A 35 0.67 5.94 0.01
CA MET A 35 1.11 4.65 -0.53
C MET A 35 1.32 3.57 0.54
N MET A 36 1.74 3.99 1.74
CA MET A 36 2.11 3.09 2.84
C MET A 36 1.29 3.30 4.12
N GLY A 37 0.39 4.28 4.12
CA GLY A 37 -0.47 4.57 5.24
C GLY A 37 -1.41 3.42 5.56
N LEU A 38 -1.64 3.21 6.85
CA LEU A 38 -2.57 2.21 7.35
C LEU A 38 -3.99 2.77 7.31
N ALA A 39 -4.93 2.04 6.72
CA ALA A 39 -6.34 2.40 6.82
C ALA A 39 -6.83 2.16 8.23
N VAL A 40 -7.37 3.20 8.87
CA VAL A 40 -7.96 3.12 10.21
C VAL A 40 -9.49 3.09 10.11
N PRO A 41 -10.17 2.38 11.03
CA PRO A 41 -11.63 2.25 11.00
C PRO A 41 -12.35 3.56 11.33
N ASP A 42 -11.80 4.38 12.22
CA ASP A 42 -12.38 5.63 12.69
C ASP A 42 -11.29 6.62 13.13
N ASP A 43 -11.71 7.85 13.44
CA ASP A 43 -10.85 8.94 13.88
C ASP A 43 -10.72 9.06 15.42
N GLN A 44 -11.26 8.12 16.18
CA GLN A 44 -11.12 8.07 17.64
C GLN A 44 -9.79 7.45 18.07
N ILE A 45 -9.05 6.86 17.13
CA ILE A 45 -7.74 6.27 17.37
C ILE A 45 -6.70 7.38 17.63
N PRO A 46 -5.77 7.17 18.58
CA PRO A 46 -4.72 8.12 18.86
C PRO A 46 -3.67 8.21 17.75
N ILE A 47 -3.06 9.39 17.60
CA ILE A 47 -1.82 9.55 16.85
C ILE A 47 -0.66 8.89 17.60
N LEU A 48 0.19 8.19 16.84
CA LEU A 48 1.34 7.48 17.36
C LEU A 48 2.64 8.14 16.93
N LYS A 49 3.77 7.81 17.58
CA LYS A 49 5.09 8.38 17.25
C LYS A 49 5.50 8.17 15.78
N GLN A 50 5.16 7.01 15.22
CA GLN A 50 5.42 6.67 13.82
C GLN A 50 4.48 7.37 12.81
N ASN A 51 3.51 8.16 13.28
CA ASN A 51 2.54 8.79 12.42
C ASN A 51 3.15 10.04 11.76
N ASN A 52 3.38 9.99 10.45
CA ASN A 52 4.00 11.08 9.68
C ASN A 52 2.98 11.94 8.91
N GLY A 53 1.72 11.53 8.89
CA GLY A 53 0.65 12.25 8.22
C GLY A 53 -0.70 11.57 8.44
N ILE A 54 -1.78 12.32 8.32
CA ILE A 54 -3.14 11.79 8.34
C ILE A 54 -3.81 12.26 7.07
N LEU A 55 -4.35 11.32 6.30
CA LEU A 55 -5.04 11.60 5.05
C LEU A 55 -6.49 11.14 5.16
N ALA A 56 -7.42 12.07 4.98
CA ALA A 56 -8.85 11.78 4.96
C ALA A 56 -9.36 11.91 3.53
N PHE A 57 -9.89 10.82 2.97
CA PHE A 57 -10.40 10.75 1.62
C PHE A 57 -11.93 10.74 1.62
N GLY A 58 -12.53 11.57 0.78
CA GLY A 58 -13.97 11.51 0.51
C GLY A 58 -14.35 10.28 -0.30
N GLU A 59 -15.64 10.03 -0.48
CA GLU A 59 -16.15 8.82 -1.15
C GLU A 59 -15.58 8.61 -2.56
N LYS A 60 -15.45 9.69 -3.35
CA LYS A 60 -14.91 9.61 -4.72
C LYS A 60 -13.44 9.16 -4.76
N GLU A 61 -12.64 9.59 -3.78
CA GLU A 61 -11.21 9.30 -3.72
C GLU A 61 -10.93 7.96 -3.00
N ALA A 62 -11.81 7.57 -2.09
CA ALA A 62 -11.72 6.30 -1.37
C ALA A 62 -12.11 5.08 -2.24
N ARG A 63 -12.87 5.30 -3.32
CA ARG A 63 -13.29 4.23 -4.24
C ARG A 63 -12.09 3.63 -4.97
N ILE A 64 -11.74 2.40 -4.60
CA ILE A 64 -10.77 1.59 -5.32
C ILE A 64 -11.51 0.94 -6.49
N SER A 65 -11.18 1.33 -7.72
CA SER A 65 -11.71 0.69 -8.92
C SER A 65 -11.41 -0.81 -8.92
N ALA A 66 -12.38 -1.62 -9.32
CA ALA A 66 -12.20 -3.06 -9.41
C ALA A 66 -11.03 -3.39 -10.36
N PRO A 67 -10.15 -4.34 -9.97
CA PRO A 67 -9.02 -4.71 -10.82
C PRO A 67 -9.53 -5.34 -12.11
N THR A 68 -8.95 -4.92 -13.23
CA THR A 68 -9.26 -5.45 -14.57
C THR A 68 -8.08 -6.27 -15.12
N ALA A 69 -8.25 -6.82 -16.33
CA ALA A 69 -7.21 -7.57 -17.02
C ALA A 69 -6.00 -6.70 -17.36
N CYS A 70 -4.80 -7.27 -17.27
CA CYS A 70 -3.57 -6.57 -17.63
C CYS A 70 -3.52 -6.31 -19.15
N ILE A 71 -3.47 -5.03 -19.54
CA ILE A 71 -3.33 -4.60 -20.95
C ILE A 71 -1.88 -4.53 -21.43
N ARG A 72 -0.91 -5.02 -20.64
CA ARG A 72 0.52 -5.06 -20.97
C ARG A 72 1.16 -3.70 -21.35
N CYS A 73 0.69 -2.60 -20.78
CA CYS A 73 1.18 -1.25 -21.05
C CYS A 73 2.62 -0.92 -20.58
N GLY A 74 3.28 -1.79 -19.80
CA GLY A 74 4.66 -1.59 -19.36
C GLY A 74 4.89 -0.55 -18.24
N ARG A 75 3.92 0.28 -17.87
CA ARG A 75 4.08 1.35 -16.86
C ARG A 75 4.62 0.86 -15.51
N CYS A 76 4.15 -0.29 -15.05
CA CYS A 76 4.60 -0.88 -13.78
C CYS A 76 6.10 -1.24 -13.79
N VAL A 77 6.68 -1.58 -14.95
CA VAL A 77 8.11 -1.88 -15.11
C VAL A 77 8.89 -0.57 -15.19
N ALA A 78 8.43 0.37 -16.02
CA ALA A 78 9.10 1.67 -16.20
C ALA A 78 9.18 2.50 -14.90
N GLY A 79 8.16 2.42 -14.04
CA GLY A 79 8.15 3.11 -12.75
C GLY A 79 8.77 2.34 -11.58
N CYS A 80 9.34 1.15 -11.81
CA CYS A 80 9.91 0.36 -10.72
C CYS A 80 11.34 0.84 -10.40
N PRO A 81 11.62 1.33 -9.18
CA PRO A 81 12.97 1.78 -8.81
C PRO A 81 13.97 0.62 -8.68
N MET A 82 13.48 -0.62 -8.53
CA MET A 82 14.30 -1.83 -8.43
C MET A 82 14.43 -2.57 -9.78
N SER A 83 13.92 -1.99 -10.87
CA SER A 83 13.94 -2.60 -12.21
C SER A 83 13.35 -4.02 -12.28
N LEU A 84 12.40 -4.33 -11.40
CA LEU A 84 11.71 -5.63 -11.39
C LEU A 84 10.61 -5.70 -12.45
N ILE A 85 10.04 -6.89 -12.64
CA ILE A 85 8.88 -7.12 -13.51
C ILE A 85 7.65 -7.47 -12.64
N PRO A 86 6.88 -6.48 -12.14
CA PRO A 86 5.81 -6.72 -11.17
C PRO A 86 4.72 -7.67 -11.66
N THR A 87 4.42 -7.66 -12.96
CA THR A 87 3.39 -8.53 -13.56
C THR A 87 3.77 -10.00 -13.53
N LYS A 88 5.07 -10.33 -13.72
CA LYS A 88 5.58 -11.70 -13.59
C LYS A 88 5.57 -12.12 -12.12
N LEU A 89 6.04 -11.24 -11.23
CA LEU A 89 6.03 -11.50 -9.78
C LEU A 89 4.61 -11.76 -9.26
N GLU A 90 3.63 -10.95 -9.67
CA GLU A 90 2.22 -11.19 -9.32
C GLU A 90 1.75 -12.57 -9.79
N ARG A 91 2.02 -12.93 -11.05
CA ARG A 91 1.60 -14.22 -11.62
C ARG A 91 2.16 -15.39 -10.81
N TYR A 92 3.46 -15.38 -10.51
CA TYR A 92 4.10 -16.46 -9.77
C TYR A 92 3.77 -16.46 -8.27
N ALA A 93 3.53 -15.29 -7.69
CA ALA A 93 3.04 -15.18 -6.31
C ALA A 93 1.65 -15.79 -6.16
N ARG A 94 0.73 -15.52 -7.09
CA ARG A 94 -0.60 -16.14 -7.11
C ARG A 94 -0.55 -17.65 -7.36
N ALA A 95 0.41 -18.11 -8.17
CA ALA A 95 0.63 -19.52 -8.43
C ALA A 95 1.39 -20.25 -7.30
N GLY A 96 1.87 -19.54 -6.26
CA GLY A 96 2.66 -20.15 -5.20
C GLY A 96 4.04 -20.67 -5.63
N ASN A 97 4.53 -20.28 -6.82
CA ASN A 97 5.76 -20.84 -7.39
C ASN A 97 6.99 -20.17 -6.79
N ARG A 98 7.48 -20.74 -5.68
CA ARG A 98 8.67 -20.28 -4.96
C ARG A 98 9.94 -20.25 -5.83
N GLY A 99 10.13 -21.23 -6.71
CA GLY A 99 11.31 -21.32 -7.58
C GLY A 99 11.42 -20.09 -8.48
N MET A 100 10.35 -19.79 -9.21
CA MET A 100 10.30 -18.62 -10.10
C MET A 100 10.37 -17.29 -9.33
N LEU A 101 9.81 -17.24 -8.11
CA LEU A 101 9.89 -16.04 -7.28
C LEU A 101 11.31 -15.73 -6.81
N ASN A 102 12.11 -16.77 -6.52
CA ASN A 102 13.53 -16.62 -6.22
C ASN A 102 14.33 -16.21 -7.46
N GLU A 103 14.07 -16.84 -8.60
CA GLU A 103 14.73 -16.51 -9.87
C GLU A 103 14.46 -15.05 -10.30
N LEU A 104 13.28 -14.53 -10.01
CA LEU A 104 12.90 -13.14 -10.27
C LEU A 104 13.25 -12.17 -9.13
N SER A 105 14.06 -12.60 -8.16
CA SER A 105 14.51 -11.80 -7.02
C SER A 105 13.39 -11.04 -6.29
N VAL A 106 12.28 -11.72 -5.97
CA VAL A 106 11.12 -11.08 -5.32
C VAL A 106 11.47 -10.34 -4.02
N LEU A 107 12.53 -10.78 -3.33
CA LEU A 107 13.00 -10.19 -2.07
C LEU A 107 13.57 -8.78 -2.24
N ASP A 108 14.06 -8.43 -3.44
CA ASP A 108 14.64 -7.11 -3.74
C ASP A 108 13.58 -6.02 -3.83
N CYS A 109 12.31 -6.38 -4.00
CA CYS A 109 11.24 -5.39 -4.06
C CYS A 109 11.16 -4.61 -2.74
N ILE A 110 11.22 -3.28 -2.74
CA ILE A 110 11.10 -2.46 -1.51
C ILE A 110 9.66 -2.15 -1.10
N GLU A 111 8.65 -2.74 -1.75
CA GLU A 111 7.23 -2.57 -1.43
C GLU A 111 6.71 -1.12 -1.50
N CYS A 112 7.33 -0.28 -2.33
CA CYS A 112 6.97 1.14 -2.50
C CYS A 112 5.58 1.37 -3.13
N GLY A 113 5.01 0.38 -3.81
CA GLY A 113 3.65 0.44 -4.36
C GLY A 113 3.50 1.17 -5.70
N THR A 114 4.56 1.77 -6.26
CA THR A 114 4.50 2.52 -7.54
C THR A 114 3.85 1.73 -8.67
N CYS A 115 4.11 0.43 -8.74
CA CYS A 115 3.53 -0.46 -9.74
C CYS A 115 2.01 -0.61 -9.64
N ALA A 116 1.45 -0.62 -8.43
CA ALA A 116 0.01 -0.71 -8.22
C ALA A 116 -0.67 0.64 -8.54
N TYR A 117 -0.06 1.74 -8.12
CA TYR A 117 -0.58 3.09 -8.35
C TYR A 117 -0.60 3.47 -9.84
N ASN A 118 0.46 3.16 -10.59
CA ASN A 118 0.55 3.52 -11.99
C ASN A 118 -0.19 2.57 -12.96
N CYS A 119 -0.79 1.50 -12.43
CA CYS A 119 -1.46 0.48 -13.22
C CYS A 119 -2.85 0.97 -13.65
N PRO A 120 -3.11 1.20 -14.96
CA PRO A 120 -4.45 1.58 -15.42
C PRO A 120 -5.49 0.48 -15.19
N ALA A 121 -5.04 -0.77 -15.05
CA ALA A 121 -5.90 -1.91 -14.72
C ALA A 121 -6.11 -2.10 -13.21
N HIS A 122 -5.64 -1.16 -12.37
CA HIS A 122 -5.81 -1.17 -10.91
C HIS A 122 -5.41 -2.50 -10.25
N ARG A 123 -4.38 -3.16 -10.80
CA ARG A 123 -3.95 -4.47 -10.31
C ARG A 123 -3.25 -4.32 -8.96
N PRO A 124 -3.57 -5.16 -7.96
CA PRO A 124 -2.96 -5.11 -6.63
C PRO A 124 -1.55 -5.74 -6.63
N LEU A 125 -0.65 -5.19 -7.44
CA LEU A 125 0.68 -5.76 -7.71
C LEU A 125 1.55 -5.81 -6.44
N VAL A 126 1.56 -4.75 -5.64
CA VAL A 126 2.39 -4.71 -4.42
C VAL A 126 1.90 -5.69 -3.36
N GLN A 127 0.59 -5.87 -3.22
CA GLN A 127 -0.01 -6.85 -2.30
C GLN A 127 0.34 -8.28 -2.73
N ALA A 128 0.30 -8.57 -4.03
CA ALA A 128 0.73 -9.86 -4.56
C ALA A 128 2.23 -10.09 -4.36
N ILE A 129 3.07 -9.06 -4.51
CA ILE A 129 4.51 -9.18 -4.25
C ILE A 129 4.79 -9.42 -2.75
N ARG A 130 4.07 -8.76 -1.84
CA ARG A 130 4.13 -9.05 -0.39
C ARG A 130 3.81 -10.51 -0.08
N LEU A 131 2.78 -11.05 -0.72
CA LEU A 131 2.48 -12.49 -0.66
C LEU A 131 3.62 -13.34 -1.24
N GLY A 132 4.19 -12.96 -2.39
CA GLY A 132 5.35 -13.65 -2.97
C GLY A 132 6.55 -13.70 -2.01
N LYS A 133 6.86 -12.59 -1.34
CA LYS A 133 7.89 -12.54 -0.31
C LYS A 133 7.56 -13.42 0.89
N SER A 134 6.31 -13.45 1.34
CA SER A 134 5.93 -14.32 2.46
C SER A 134 6.04 -15.80 2.08
N ILE A 135 5.75 -16.19 0.83
CA ILE A 135 5.98 -17.54 0.31
C ILE A 135 7.48 -17.89 0.32
N VAL A 136 8.34 -16.99 -0.14
CA VAL A 136 9.80 -17.18 -0.15
C VAL A 136 10.40 -17.19 1.27
N LYS A 137 9.88 -16.39 2.20
CA LYS A 137 10.34 -16.43 3.60
C LYS A 137 9.79 -17.62 4.38
N GLY A 138 8.52 -17.98 4.15
CA GLY A 138 7.80 -19.02 4.89
C GLY A 138 8.27 -20.45 4.60
N GLY A 139 8.73 -20.73 3.38
CA GLY A 139 9.34 -22.03 3.07
C GLY A 139 10.77 -22.23 3.59
N ALA A 140 11.29 -21.33 4.44
CA ALA A 140 12.51 -21.57 5.24
C ALA A 140 12.22 -22.35 6.55
N LYS A 141 10.96 -22.73 6.81
CA LYS A 141 10.58 -23.64 7.90
C LYS A 141 9.84 -24.88 7.38
N LYS A 142 10.58 -25.82 6.80
CA LYS A 142 10.27 -27.26 6.91
C LYS A 142 11.58 -28.00 7.21
N HIS A 143 11.57 -28.69 8.34
CA HIS A 143 12.65 -29.51 8.89
C HIS A 143 13.04 -30.65 7.95
N GLY A 144 14.30 -31.09 8.05
CA GLY A 144 14.83 -32.31 7.43
C GLY A 144 16.32 -32.17 7.21
#